data_AF-A0A3Q0J5Y2-F1
#
_entry.id   AF-A0A3Q0J5Y2-F1
#
_cell.length_a   1.000
_cell.length_b   1.000
_cell.length_c   1.000
_cell.angle_alpha   90.00
_cell.angle_beta   90.00
_cell.angle_gamma   90.00
#
_symmetry.space_group_name_H-M   'P 1'
#
loop_
_entity.id
_entity.type
_entity.pdbx_description
1 polymer ?
#
loop_
_entity_poly.entity_id
_entity_poly.type
_entity_poly.pdbx_seq_one_letter_code
_entity_poly.pdbx_strand_id
1 'polypeptide(L)'
;TRHILFHTGSRDHGIFQINDKYWCTASGPAGKECHAKCSSFEDNNITDDVACVVKIHSQTQRARGNGFQAWSTYHYCNTNSKVSTYVRGCKY
;
A
#
# COMPACT_ATOMS: atom_id res chain seq x y z
N THR A 1 12.76 -1.11 0.69
CA THR A 1 11.37 -0.88 0.21
C THR A 1 11.02 -1.77 -0.98
N ARG A 2 11.96 -2.09 -1.87
CA ARG A 2 11.74 -3.05 -2.96
C ARG A 2 11.36 -4.46 -2.49
N HIS A 3 10.08 -4.78 -2.55
CA HIS A 3 9.54 -6.12 -2.35
C HIS A 3 8.37 -6.32 -3.31
N ILE A 4 8.34 -7.45 -4.02
CA ILE A 4 7.30 -7.75 -5.01
C ILE A 4 6.70 -9.11 -4.70
N LEU A 5 5.40 -9.15 -4.42
CA LEU A 5 4.64 -10.41 -4.33
C LEU A 5 3.93 -10.69 -5.64
N PHE A 6 3.98 -11.95 -6.07
CA PHE A 6 3.36 -12.42 -7.30
C PHE A 6 2.09 -13.20 -6.99
N HIS A 7 1.00 -12.81 -7.63
CA HIS A 7 -0.28 -13.50 -7.59
C HIS A 7 -0.73 -13.85 -9.00
N THR A 8 -1.68 -14.77 -9.13
CA THR A 8 -2.24 -15.13 -10.44
C THR A 8 -2.95 -13.92 -11.07
N GLY A 9 -2.28 -13.23 -12.01
CA GLY A 9 -2.82 -12.09 -12.74
C GLY A 9 -2.58 -10.71 -12.11
N SER A 10 -1.79 -10.58 -11.05
CA SER A 10 -1.36 -9.28 -10.51
C SER A 10 -0.12 -9.41 -9.64
N ARG A 11 0.52 -8.29 -9.31
CA ARG A 11 1.62 -8.19 -8.36
C ARG A 11 1.39 -7.07 -7.36
N ASP A 12 1.95 -7.23 -6.17
CA ASP A 12 1.97 -6.20 -5.13
C ASP A 12 3.37 -5.63 -4.98
N HIS A 13 3.49 -4.31 -4.99
CA HIS A 13 4.76 -3.59 -5.09
C HIS A 13 5.06 -2.78 -3.83
N GLY A 14 6.31 -2.81 -3.39
CA GLY A 14 6.83 -1.87 -2.41
C GLY A 14 6.48 -2.20 -0.97
N ILE A 15 6.81 -1.26 -0.08
CA ILE A 15 6.62 -1.43 1.37
C ILE A 15 5.15 -1.55 1.77
N PHE A 16 4.24 -0.92 1.02
CA PHE A 16 2.80 -0.99 1.28
C PHE A 16 2.05 -2.00 0.41
N GLN A 17 2.77 -2.80 -0.39
CA GLN A 17 2.18 -3.85 -1.21
C GLN A 17 1.05 -3.32 -2.12
N ILE A 18 1.36 -2.29 -2.91
CA ILE A 18 0.43 -1.62 -3.83
C ILE A 18 0.21 -2.50 -5.07
N ASN A 19 -1.03 -2.90 -5.31
CA ASN A 19 -1.38 -3.86 -6.36
C ASN A 19 -1.39 -3.26 -7.78
N ASP A 20 -0.68 -3.91 -8.72
CA ASP A 20 -0.57 -3.51 -10.12
C ASP A 20 -1.82 -3.80 -10.95
N LYS A 21 -2.90 -4.38 -10.41
CA LYS A 21 -4.17 -4.49 -11.14
C LYS A 21 -4.95 -3.18 -11.13
N TYR A 22 -4.86 -2.41 -10.04
CA TYR A 22 -5.74 -1.26 -9.80
C TYR A 22 -5.00 0.07 -9.60
N TRP A 23 -3.79 0.06 -9.05
CA TRP A 23 -3.20 1.29 -8.50
C TRP A 23 -2.03 1.83 -9.34
N CYS A 24 -1.20 0.96 -9.91
CA CYS A 24 -0.03 1.36 -10.69
C CYS A 24 0.13 0.58 -12.00
N THR A 25 0.83 1.17 -12.96
CA THR A 25 1.17 0.50 -14.23
C THR A 25 2.54 -0.14 -14.14
N ALA A 26 2.62 -1.46 -14.34
CA ALA A 26 3.89 -2.17 -14.28
C ALA A 26 4.71 -2.08 -15.57
N SER A 27 4.06 -2.00 -16.73
CA SER A 27 4.69 -1.82 -18.04
C SER A 27 3.93 -0.78 -18.88
N GLY A 28 4.66 0.12 -19.52
CA GLY A 28 4.08 1.24 -20.28
C GLY A 28 4.02 2.56 -19.48
N PRO A 29 3.23 3.54 -19.95
CA PRO A 29 3.09 4.85 -19.30
C PRO A 29 2.45 4.76 -17.92
N ALA A 30 2.74 5.76 -17.08
CA ALA A 30 2.10 5.90 -15.78
C ALA A 30 0.57 6.03 -15.95
N GLY A 31 -0.20 5.37 -15.09
CA GLY A 31 -1.65 5.33 -15.22
C GLY A 31 -2.33 4.73 -13.99
N LYS A 32 -3.59 4.34 -14.16
CA LYS A 32 -4.48 3.83 -13.09
C LYS A 32 -4.68 4.85 -11.98
N GLU A 33 -5.24 4.41 -10.86
CA GLU A 33 -5.68 5.31 -9.80
C GLU A 33 -4.55 6.14 -9.19
N CYS A 34 -3.32 5.62 -9.06
CA CYS A 34 -2.22 6.44 -8.55
C CYS A 34 -1.45 7.21 -9.62
N HIS A 35 -1.83 7.12 -10.90
CA HIS A 35 -1.16 7.78 -12.02
C HIS A 35 0.37 7.59 -12.00
N ALA A 36 0.83 6.39 -11.63
CA ALA A 36 2.22 6.09 -11.35
C ALA A 36 2.67 4.78 -11.99
N LYS A 37 3.98 4.64 -12.19
CA LYS A 37 4.61 3.35 -12.51
C LYS A 37 4.83 2.57 -11.22
N CYS A 38 4.64 1.25 -11.25
CA CYS A 38 4.86 0.43 -10.06
C CYS A 38 6.32 0.47 -9.56
N SER A 39 7.27 0.72 -10.46
CA SER A 39 8.69 0.87 -10.12
C SER A 39 8.98 2.06 -9.20
N SER A 40 8.11 3.08 -9.17
CA SER A 40 8.28 4.23 -8.29
C SER A 40 8.05 3.83 -6.82
N PHE A 41 7.11 2.90 -6.56
CA PHE A 41 6.84 2.35 -5.23
C PHE A 41 7.87 1.31 -4.75
N GLU A 42 8.90 1.05 -5.54
CA GLU A 42 9.92 0.06 -5.24
C GLU A 42 11.24 0.70 -4.80
N ASP A 43 11.36 2.02 -4.87
CA ASP A 43 12.57 2.74 -4.53
C ASP A 43 12.58 3.18 -3.06
N ASN A 44 13.69 3.77 -2.60
CA ASN A 44 13.87 4.11 -1.19
C ASN A 44 13.09 5.36 -0.75
N ASN A 45 12.59 6.17 -1.68
CA ASN A 45 11.80 7.35 -1.41
C ASN A 45 10.33 6.98 -1.29
N ILE A 46 9.79 6.98 -0.08
CA ILE A 46 8.40 6.59 0.16
C ILE A 46 7.38 7.72 -0.07
N THR A 47 7.76 8.85 -0.66
CA THR A 47 6.87 10.02 -0.78
C THR A 47 5.67 9.72 -1.68
N ASP A 48 5.91 9.10 -2.84
CA ASP A 48 4.88 8.69 -3.77
C ASP A 48 4.11 7.45 -3.30
N ASP A 49 4.78 6.52 -2.61
CA ASP A 49 4.14 5.42 -1.89
C ASP A 49 3.08 5.94 -0.91
N VAL A 50 3.46 6.86 -0.01
CA VAL A 50 2.59 7.45 1.01
C VAL A 50 1.41 8.17 0.36
N ALA A 51 1.66 8.95 -0.69
CA ALA A 51 0.59 9.64 -1.42
C ALA A 51 -0.43 8.65 -2.02
N CYS A 52 0.04 7.55 -2.62
CA CYS A 52 -0.83 6.53 -3.19
C CYS A 52 -1.65 5.82 -2.10
N VAL A 53 -1.04 5.40 -0.99
CA VAL A 53 -1.79 4.67 0.07
C VAL A 53 -2.78 5.54 0.83
N VAL A 54 -2.55 6.85 0.95
CA VAL A 54 -3.55 7.79 1.47
C VAL A 54 -4.77 7.84 0.54
N LYS A 55 -4.56 7.82 -0.79
CA LYS A 55 -5.66 7.71 -1.77
C LYS A 55 -6.40 6.37 -1.63
N ILE A 56 -5.68 5.25 -1.55
CA ILE A 56 -6.26 3.91 -1.36
C ILE A 56 -7.12 3.85 -0.09
N HIS A 57 -6.57 4.34 1.03
CA HIS A 57 -7.24 4.39 2.32
C HIS A 57 -8.51 5.23 2.24
N SER A 58 -8.44 6.44 1.66
CA SER A 58 -9.61 7.33 1.49
C SER A 58 -10.70 6.72 0.61
N GLN A 59 -10.33 6.09 -0.52
CA GLN A 59 -11.29 5.41 -1.38
C GLN A 59 -11.97 4.23 -0.66
N THR A 60 -11.18 3.43 0.06
CA THR A 60 -11.71 2.28 0.79
C THR A 60 -12.55 2.69 2.00
N GLN A 61 -12.18 3.77 2.69
CA GLN A 61 -12.95 4.36 3.78
C GLN A 61 -14.35 4.76 3.31
N ARG A 62 -14.44 5.42 2.16
CA ARG A 62 -15.73 5.81 1.55
C ARG A 62 -16.56 4.61 1.13
N ALA A 63 -15.93 3.56 0.59
CA ALA A 63 -16.63 2.39 0.08
C ALA A 63 -17.05 1.39 1.17
N ARG A 64 -16.27 1.24 2.24
CA ARG A 64 -16.41 0.15 3.23
C ARG A 64 -16.56 0.62 4.68
N GLY A 65 -16.42 1.91 4.95
CA GLY A 65 -16.45 2.45 6.32
C GLY A 65 -15.16 2.21 7.13
N ASN A 66 -14.17 1.51 6.58
CA ASN A 66 -12.86 1.31 7.19
C ASN A 66 -11.76 1.25 6.12
N GLY A 67 -10.94 2.30 6.02
CA GLY A 67 -9.92 2.43 4.99
C GLY A 67 -8.81 1.38 5.02
N PHE A 68 -8.52 0.81 6.19
CA PHE A 68 -7.49 -0.22 6.33
C PHE A 68 -7.91 -1.58 5.74
N GLN A 69 -9.20 -1.78 5.42
CA GLN A 69 -9.67 -3.00 4.74
C GLN A 69 -9.17 -3.14 3.29
N ALA A 70 -8.39 -2.18 2.78
CA ALA A 70 -7.68 -2.32 1.51
C ALA A 70 -6.55 -3.36 1.59
N TRP A 71 -6.00 -3.60 2.79
CA TRP A 71 -4.94 -4.56 3.03
C TRP A 71 -5.50 -5.82 3.68
N SER A 72 -5.37 -6.97 3.00
CA SER A 72 -5.88 -8.27 3.50
C SER A 72 -5.25 -8.68 4.84
N THR A 73 -4.01 -8.26 5.09
CA THR A 73 -3.26 -8.52 6.33
C THR A 73 -3.65 -7.62 7.51
N TYR A 74 -4.52 -6.63 7.31
CA TYR A 74 -4.93 -5.71 8.38
C TYR A 74 -5.53 -6.43 9.60
N HIS A 75 -6.11 -7.62 9.40
CA HIS A 75 -6.67 -8.42 10.50
C HIS A 75 -5.63 -8.83 11.56
N TYR A 76 -4.34 -8.94 11.18
CA TYR A 76 -3.24 -9.17 12.12
C TYR A 76 -2.92 -7.95 12.99
N CYS A 77 -3.39 -6.76 12.59
CA CYS A 77 -3.19 -5.51 13.31
C CYS A 77 -4.44 -5.12 14.12
N ASN A 78 -5.63 -5.19 13.52
CA ASN A 78 -6.85 -4.63 14.12
C ASN A 78 -7.38 -5.41 15.33
N THR A 79 -6.97 -6.67 15.49
CA THR A 79 -7.30 -7.52 16.66
C THR A 79 -6.16 -7.57 17.68
N ASN A 80 -5.00 -7.01 17.34
CA ASN A 80 -3.80 -7.13 18.15
C ASN A 80 -3.73 -5.99 19.18
N SER A 81 -3.97 -6.32 20.45
CA SER A 81 -3.87 -5.38 21.56
C SER A 81 -2.46 -4.84 21.81
N LYS A 82 -1.44 -5.41 21.16
CA LYS A 82 -0.03 -5.03 21.28
C LYS A 82 0.46 -4.12 20.16
N VAL A 83 -0.38 -3.60 19.25
CA VAL A 83 0.09 -2.70 18.17
C VAL A 83 0.89 -1.49 18.67
N SER A 84 0.65 -1.03 19.90
CA SER A 84 1.43 0.04 20.54
C SER A 84 2.91 -0.31 20.74
N THR A 85 3.29 -1.59 20.71
CA THR A 85 4.69 -2.02 20.80
C THR A 85 5.49 -1.64 19.56
N TYR A 86 4.85 -1.51 18.39
CA TYR A 86 5.55 -1.27 17.12
C TYR A 86 6.26 0.09 17.06
N VAL A 87 5.78 1.06 17.85
CA VAL A 87 6.35 2.42 17.93
C VAL A 87 6.92 2.72 19.31
N ARG A 88 6.99 1.72 20.20
CA ARG A 88 7.47 1.92 21.57
C ARG A 88 8.96 2.22 21.56
N GLY A 89 9.34 3.35 22.18
CA GLY A 89 10.74 3.78 22.30
C GLY A 89 11.27 4.57 21.09
N CYS A 90 10.45 4.78 20.06
CA CYS A 90 10.78 5.69 18.97
C CYS A 90 10.76 7.15 19.50
N LYS A 91 11.78 7.93 19.14
CA LYS A 91 11.83 9.38 19.30
C LYS A 91 11.71 9.98 17.91
N TYR A 92 10.72 10.84 17.70
CA TYR A 92 10.42 11.49 16.42
C TYR A 92 10.92 12.94 16.43
#